data_AF-A0A4D9DDV9-F1
#
_entry.id   AF-A0A4D9DDV9-F1
#
_cell.length_a   1.000
_cell.length_b   1.000
_cell.length_c   1.000
_cell.angle_alpha   90.00
_cell.angle_beta   90.00
_cell.angle_gamma   90.00
#
_symmetry.space_group_name_H-M   'P 1'
#
loop_
_entity.id
_entity.type
_entity.pdbx_description
1 polymer ?
#
loop_
_entity_poly.entity_id
_entity_poly.type
_entity_poly.pdbx_seq_one_letter_code
_entity_poly.pdbx_strand_id
1 'polypeptide(L)'
;MRPHLGASSARSGVTRQTLTATVAPSATLALLPDFLTCFRCVKVRKIVPLLVPDSKLFFSVSFSHKSGADYEQSQEIRMLRGGNLVLVDWYTSGRMGRGESWVFHRLSSNTRVYMDGQLLLWEPLLLEGGKGEGATCSKPSSASASSSSSRLTALATRMGSYHCFCLLVLIGPRLADLIQQVSRSQGRPTFQAWERGAAGPAEHRAQSLGDSACVSSLCHLIDGTQGKKGQGLALKIAGKATEDVRQLLKSFLAPLASVVGTEPYSGM
;
A
#
# COMPACT_ATOMS: atom_id res chain seq x y z
N MET A 1 -1.74 -51.71 -22.84
CA MET A 1 -1.17 -50.87 -21.76
C MET A 1 -0.72 -49.55 -22.36
N ARG A 2 -1.45 -48.44 -22.10
CA ARG A 2 -1.03 -47.08 -22.46
C ARG A 2 -0.47 -46.41 -21.20
N PRO A 3 0.70 -45.76 -21.24
CA PRO A 3 1.22 -45.06 -20.09
C PRO A 3 0.43 -43.77 -19.86
N HIS A 4 0.02 -43.55 -18.61
CA HIS A 4 -0.56 -42.30 -18.15
C HIS A 4 0.51 -41.20 -18.17
N LEU A 5 0.36 -40.19 -19.04
CA LEU A 5 1.03 -38.90 -18.83
C LEU A 5 0.36 -38.23 -17.63
N GLY A 6 1.06 -38.23 -16.49
CA GLY A 6 0.69 -37.40 -15.35
C GLY A 6 0.65 -35.94 -15.77
N ALA A 7 -0.50 -35.30 -15.59
CA ALA A 7 -0.63 -33.86 -15.73
C ALA A 7 0.36 -33.19 -14.76
N SER A 8 1.39 -32.57 -15.33
CA SER A 8 2.34 -31.74 -14.60
C SER A 8 1.56 -30.64 -13.88
N SER A 9 1.56 -30.71 -12.54
CA SER A 9 1.08 -29.66 -11.65
C SER A 9 1.69 -28.32 -12.07
N ALA A 10 0.84 -27.40 -12.54
CA ALA A 10 1.25 -26.05 -12.91
C ALA A 10 1.90 -25.37 -11.69
N ARG A 11 3.23 -25.25 -11.69
CA ARG A 11 4.00 -24.60 -10.63
C ARG A 11 3.45 -23.17 -10.45
N SER A 12 2.86 -22.89 -9.28
CA SER A 12 2.40 -21.55 -8.92
C SER A 12 3.57 -20.56 -8.99
N GLY A 13 3.44 -19.55 -9.85
CA GLY A 13 4.44 -18.50 -9.96
C GLY A 13 4.29 -17.45 -8.87
N VAL A 14 5.38 -17.10 -8.20
CA VAL A 14 5.43 -15.91 -7.33
C VAL A 14 5.98 -14.74 -8.15
N THR A 15 5.29 -13.60 -8.11
CA THR A 15 5.85 -12.33 -8.59
C THR A 15 6.58 -11.65 -7.44
N ARG A 16 7.88 -11.38 -7.63
CA ARG A 16 8.73 -10.74 -6.62
C ARG A 16 9.20 -9.37 -7.09
N GLN A 17 9.07 -8.39 -6.22
CA GLN A 17 9.66 -7.07 -6.35
C GLN A 17 10.62 -6.82 -5.18
N THR A 18 11.84 -6.42 -5.49
CA THR A 18 12.79 -5.96 -4.47
C THR A 18 13.24 -4.55 -4.83
N LEU A 19 13.14 -3.64 -3.87
CA LEU A 19 13.69 -2.28 -3.97
C LEU A 19 14.70 -2.07 -2.84
N THR A 20 15.90 -1.66 -3.20
CA THR A 20 16.89 -1.15 -2.25
C THR A 20 17.31 0.24 -2.64
N ALA A 21 17.39 1.16 -1.69
CA ALA A 21 17.81 2.53 -1.96
C ALA A 21 18.67 3.10 -0.82
N THR A 22 19.67 3.89 -1.20
CA THR A 22 20.46 4.70 -0.28
C THR A 22 20.25 6.18 -0.60
N VAL A 23 19.83 6.96 0.39
CA VAL A 23 19.54 8.39 0.28
C VAL A 23 20.64 9.20 0.98
N ALA A 24 21.44 9.93 0.19
CA ALA A 24 22.48 10.81 0.72
C ALA A 24 21.89 12.03 1.46
N PRO A 25 22.70 12.77 2.25
CA PRO A 25 22.27 14.05 2.81
C PRO A 25 21.80 15.00 1.71
N SER A 26 20.77 15.79 1.99
CA SER A 26 20.13 16.74 1.07
C SER A 26 19.42 16.14 -0.16
N ALA A 27 19.68 14.88 -0.50
CA ALA A 27 18.97 14.17 -1.57
C ALA A 27 17.50 13.94 -1.20
N THR A 28 16.63 13.91 -2.21
CA THR A 28 15.22 13.55 -2.04
C THR A 28 14.90 12.33 -2.89
N LEU A 29 14.43 11.27 -2.26
CA LEU A 29 13.83 10.12 -2.92
C LEU A 29 12.32 10.22 -2.84
N ALA A 30 11.65 10.36 -3.99
CA ALA A 30 10.20 10.25 -4.10
C ALA A 30 9.82 8.98 -4.86
N LEU A 31 9.26 8.01 -4.13
CA LEU A 31 8.73 6.75 -4.65
C LEU A 31 7.21 6.85 -4.68
N LEU A 32 6.68 7.16 -5.86
CA LEU A 32 5.26 7.42 -6.11
C LEU A 32 4.75 6.48 -7.22
N PRO A 33 4.66 5.16 -6.93
CA PRO A 33 4.23 4.18 -7.93
C PRO A 33 2.74 4.32 -8.25
N ASP A 34 2.33 3.81 -9.41
CA ASP A 34 0.92 3.49 -9.67
C ASP A 34 0.41 2.40 -8.70
N PHE A 35 -0.91 2.32 -8.53
CA PHE A 35 -1.54 1.38 -7.60
C PHE A 35 -1.23 -0.06 -7.96
N LEU A 36 -0.85 -0.84 -6.94
CA LEU A 36 -0.65 -2.25 -7.10
C LEU A 36 -2.00 -2.96 -7.17
N THR A 37 -2.33 -3.48 -8.35
CA THR A 37 -3.51 -4.33 -8.53
C THR A 37 -3.12 -5.79 -8.39
N CYS A 38 -3.43 -6.37 -7.22
CA CYS A 38 -3.35 -7.81 -7.01
C CYS A 38 -4.57 -8.48 -7.67
N PHE A 39 -4.34 -9.29 -8.69
CA PHE A 39 -5.39 -10.11 -9.31
C PHE A 39 -4.86 -11.49 -9.67
N ARG A 40 -5.69 -12.33 -10.29
CA ARG A 40 -5.40 -13.74 -10.62
C ARG A 40 -4.10 -13.98 -11.43
N CYS A 41 -3.53 -12.93 -12.03
CA CYS A 41 -2.17 -12.87 -12.56
C CYS A 41 -1.57 -11.49 -12.26
N VAL A 42 -0.70 -11.35 -11.27
CA VAL A 42 -0.20 -10.03 -10.84
C VAL A 42 0.49 -9.27 -11.99
N LYS A 43 0.05 -8.03 -12.28
CA LYS A 43 0.77 -7.09 -13.14
C LYS A 43 1.20 -5.90 -12.29
N VAL A 44 2.50 -5.75 -12.09
CA VAL A 44 3.07 -4.54 -11.48
C VAL A 44 3.31 -3.52 -12.59
N ARG A 45 2.78 -2.31 -12.44
CA ARG A 45 3.15 -1.19 -13.30
C ARG A 45 4.31 -0.41 -12.67
N LYS A 46 5.33 -0.23 -13.49
CA LYS A 46 6.44 0.73 -13.46
C LYS A 46 6.55 1.57 -12.17
N ILE A 47 7.60 1.30 -11.36
CA ILE A 47 8.13 2.32 -10.46
C ILE A 47 8.87 3.33 -11.34
N VAL A 48 8.43 4.59 -11.36
CA VAL A 48 9.20 5.70 -11.92
C VAL A 48 9.82 6.45 -10.75
N PRO A 49 11.12 6.27 -10.47
CA PRO A 49 11.81 7.09 -9.48
C PRO A 49 11.95 8.51 -10.04
N LEU A 50 11.36 9.49 -9.38
CA LEU A 50 11.61 10.89 -9.71
C LEU A 50 12.84 11.35 -8.93
N LEU A 51 13.96 11.49 -9.64
CA LEU A 51 15.21 11.99 -9.10
C LEU A 51 15.25 13.52 -9.20
N VAL A 52 15.54 14.19 -8.09
CA VAL A 52 15.84 15.63 -8.09
C VAL A 52 17.30 15.84 -8.55
N PRO A 53 17.59 16.80 -9.45
CA PRO A 53 18.96 17.13 -9.86
C PRO A 53 19.90 17.36 -8.65
N ASP A 54 21.19 17.05 -8.80
CA ASP A 54 22.27 17.11 -7.79
C ASP A 54 22.25 16.08 -6.66
N SER A 55 21.37 15.08 -6.73
CA SER A 55 21.26 14.00 -5.73
C SER A 55 22.22 12.83 -6.02
N LYS A 56 23.12 12.50 -5.09
CA LYS A 56 23.77 11.17 -5.08
C LYS A 56 22.78 10.13 -4.54
N LEU A 57 21.94 9.59 -5.41
CA LEU A 57 21.05 8.47 -5.07
C LEU A 57 21.58 7.18 -5.70
N PHE A 58 21.74 6.13 -4.89
CA PHE A 58 21.94 4.78 -5.39
C PHE A 58 20.69 3.97 -5.07
N PHE A 59 20.02 3.44 -6.09
CA PHE A 59 18.90 2.54 -5.88
C PHE A 59 18.92 1.42 -6.92
N SER A 60 18.37 0.28 -6.54
CA SER A 60 18.18 -0.88 -7.40
C SER A 60 16.75 -1.35 -7.23
N VAL A 61 16.08 -1.62 -8.35
CA VAL A 61 14.78 -2.27 -8.36
C VAL A 61 14.90 -3.51 -9.23
N SER A 62 14.64 -4.67 -8.64
CA SER A 62 14.59 -5.94 -9.36
C SER A 62 13.18 -6.50 -9.36
N PHE A 63 12.78 -7.05 -10.50
CA PHE A 63 11.50 -7.69 -10.70
C PHE A 63 11.74 -9.10 -11.23
N SER A 64 11.06 -10.08 -10.66
CA SER A 64 10.91 -11.38 -11.27
C SER A 64 9.43 -11.72 -11.32
N HIS A 65 8.94 -12.05 -12.50
CA HIS A 65 7.55 -12.41 -12.70
C HIS A 65 7.47 -13.89 -13.04
N LYS A 66 6.61 -14.60 -12.32
CA LYS A 66 6.08 -15.90 -12.74
C LYS A 66 4.56 -15.80 -12.64
N SER A 67 3.86 -16.33 -13.64
CA SER A 67 2.40 -16.31 -13.67
C SER A 67 1.83 -17.03 -12.45
N GLY A 68 1.21 -16.28 -11.54
CA GLY A 68 0.50 -16.81 -10.38
C GLY A 68 -0.15 -15.72 -9.54
N ALA A 69 -0.84 -16.16 -8.49
CA ALA A 69 -1.67 -15.34 -7.61
C ALA A 69 -0.94 -14.92 -6.32
N ASP A 70 0.39 -15.11 -6.28
CA ASP A 70 1.26 -14.80 -5.16
C ASP A 70 2.16 -13.61 -5.51
N TYR A 71 2.18 -12.62 -4.62
CA TYR A 71 3.03 -11.44 -4.72
C TYR A 71 3.88 -11.28 -3.47
N GLU A 72 5.18 -11.00 -3.67
CA GLU A 72 6.12 -10.68 -2.63
C GLU A 72 6.89 -9.40 -2.94
N GLN A 73 6.84 -8.45 -2.02
CA GLN A 73 7.55 -7.18 -2.09
C GLN A 73 8.49 -7.03 -0.88
N SER A 74 9.70 -6.56 -1.15
CA SER A 74 10.67 -6.17 -0.14
C SER A 74 11.25 -4.81 -0.50
N GLN A 75 11.10 -3.83 0.38
CA GLN A 75 11.65 -2.49 0.22
C GLN A 75 12.57 -2.18 1.40
N GLU A 76 13.81 -1.82 1.10
CA GLU A 76 14.79 -1.40 2.09
C GLU A 76 15.39 -0.06 1.71
N ILE A 77 15.18 0.95 2.54
CA ILE A 77 15.64 2.31 2.30
C ILE A 77 16.58 2.71 3.42
N ARG A 78 17.82 3.03 3.07
CA ARG A 78 18.86 3.48 3.98
C ARG A 78 19.10 4.96 3.76
N MET A 79 18.77 5.78 4.74
CA MET A 79 18.94 7.23 4.67
C MET A 79 20.15 7.64 5.50
N LEU A 80 20.92 8.59 4.99
CA LEU A 80 21.85 9.37 5.78
C LEU A 80 21.14 10.60 6.35
N ARG A 81 21.57 11.08 7.51
CA ARG A 81 21.00 12.29 8.13
C ARG A 81 20.98 13.47 7.15
N GLY A 82 19.85 14.17 7.12
CA GLY A 82 19.57 15.25 6.17
C GLY A 82 19.01 14.79 4.81
N GLY A 83 18.95 13.49 4.54
CA GLY A 83 18.23 12.93 3.39
C GLY A 83 16.72 13.05 3.55
N ASN A 84 16.00 12.97 2.43
CA ASN A 84 14.55 13.15 2.36
C ASN A 84 13.88 11.98 1.65
N LEU A 85 12.73 11.52 2.16
CA LEU A 85 11.98 10.39 1.64
C LEU A 85 10.49 10.72 1.56
N VAL A 86 9.92 10.53 0.38
CA VAL A 86 8.49 10.33 0.17
C VAL A 86 8.31 8.91 -0.35
N LEU A 87 7.61 8.07 0.39
CA LEU A 87 7.28 6.71 -0.02
C LEU A 87 5.77 6.54 -0.02
N VAL A 88 5.22 6.13 -1.17
CA VAL A 88 3.87 5.59 -1.27
C VAL A 88 3.97 4.10 -1.57
N ASP A 89 3.35 3.28 -0.73
CA ASP A 89 3.15 1.85 -0.97
C ASP A 89 1.67 1.53 -0.80
N TRP A 90 1.02 1.07 -1.86
CA TRP A 90 -0.43 0.87 -1.90
C TRP A 90 -0.81 -0.39 -2.63
N TYR A 91 -1.84 -1.06 -2.13
CA TYR A 91 -2.39 -2.29 -2.66
C TYR A 91 -3.91 -2.21 -2.74
N THR A 92 -4.48 -2.91 -3.72
CA THR A 92 -5.92 -2.92 -3.99
C THR A 92 -6.50 -4.33 -3.92
N SER A 93 -7.82 -4.40 -3.77
CA SER A 93 -8.57 -5.67 -3.75
C SER A 93 -8.49 -6.45 -5.06
N GLY A 94 -8.17 -5.78 -6.17
CA GLY A 94 -8.06 -6.36 -7.50
C GLY A 94 -8.83 -5.57 -8.54
N ARG A 95 -9.35 -6.27 -9.56
CA ARG A 95 -10.11 -5.66 -10.65
C ARG A 95 -11.59 -5.63 -10.30
N MET A 96 -11.99 -4.66 -9.46
CA MET A 96 -13.38 -4.50 -9.02
C MET A 96 -14.38 -4.44 -10.19
N GLY A 97 -14.04 -3.72 -11.27
CA GLY A 97 -14.87 -3.66 -12.49
C GLY A 97 -15.02 -4.99 -13.25
N ARG A 98 -14.32 -6.05 -12.82
CA ARG A 98 -14.44 -7.43 -13.32
C ARG A 98 -14.94 -8.41 -12.25
N GLY A 99 -15.40 -7.90 -11.09
CA GLY A 99 -15.84 -8.72 -9.96
C GLY A 99 -14.71 -9.43 -9.20
N GLU A 100 -13.44 -9.07 -9.45
CA GLU A 100 -12.30 -9.64 -8.75
C GLU A 100 -11.93 -8.76 -7.54
N SER A 101 -12.27 -9.22 -6.34
CA SER A 101 -12.01 -8.50 -5.08
C SER A 101 -11.52 -9.47 -4.01
N TRP A 102 -10.28 -9.29 -3.54
CA TRP A 102 -9.63 -10.11 -2.53
C TRP A 102 -9.57 -11.61 -2.89
N VAL A 103 -9.29 -11.89 -4.17
CA VAL A 103 -9.23 -13.24 -4.76
C VAL A 103 -7.81 -13.74 -5.09
N PHE A 104 -6.78 -12.95 -4.76
CA PHE A 104 -5.39 -13.40 -4.83
C PHE A 104 -5.09 -14.43 -3.73
N HIS A 105 -4.06 -15.26 -3.92
CA HIS A 105 -3.71 -16.29 -2.95
C HIS A 105 -2.84 -15.71 -1.82
N ARG A 106 -1.83 -14.91 -2.15
CA ARG A 106 -0.95 -14.28 -1.16
C ARG A 106 -0.41 -12.93 -1.61
N LEU A 107 -0.42 -11.96 -0.71
CA LEU A 107 0.28 -10.69 -0.82
C LEU A 107 1.16 -10.52 0.42
N SER A 108 2.47 -10.53 0.23
CA SER A 108 3.45 -10.21 1.27
C SER A 108 4.16 -8.92 0.89
N SER A 109 4.11 -7.88 1.72
CA SER A 109 4.93 -6.67 1.57
C SER A 109 5.77 -6.46 2.83
N ASN A 110 6.98 -5.96 2.67
CA ASN A 110 7.86 -5.67 3.78
C ASN A 110 8.67 -4.41 3.47
N THR A 111 8.37 -3.34 4.21
CA THR A 111 9.03 -2.05 4.04
C THR A 111 9.86 -1.73 5.28
N ARG A 112 11.15 -1.47 5.07
CA ARG A 112 12.09 -1.06 6.12
C ARG A 112 12.76 0.25 5.74
N VAL A 113 12.76 1.20 6.67
CA VAL A 113 13.46 2.47 6.52
C VAL A 113 14.42 2.66 7.67
N TYR A 114 15.68 2.93 7.33
CA TYR A 114 16.77 3.17 8.27
C TYR A 114 17.27 4.61 8.15
N MET A 115 17.70 5.22 9.26
CA MET A 115 18.46 6.46 9.28
C MET A 115 19.76 6.26 10.04
N ASP A 116 20.90 6.51 9.37
CA ASP A 116 22.25 6.27 9.91
C ASP A 116 22.39 4.88 10.56
N GLY A 117 21.82 3.86 9.90
CA GLY A 117 21.84 2.47 10.36
C GLY A 117 20.81 2.11 11.44
N GLN A 118 20.08 3.08 12.01
CA GLN A 118 19.00 2.84 12.97
C GLN A 118 17.68 2.60 12.25
N LEU A 119 16.94 1.55 12.64
CA LEU A 119 15.62 1.25 12.08
C LEU A 119 14.60 2.30 12.55
N LEU A 120 14.04 3.07 11.62
CA LEU A 120 13.01 4.07 11.90
C LEU A 120 11.59 3.56 11.66
N LEU A 121 11.41 2.72 10.63
CA LEU A 121 10.12 2.15 10.26
C LEU A 121 10.30 0.71 9.83
N TRP A 122 9.42 -0.15 10.33
CA TRP A 122 9.22 -1.49 9.81
C TRP A 122 7.73 -1.75 9.63
N GLU A 123 7.31 -1.95 8.40
CA GLU A 123 5.93 -2.23 8.02
C GLU A 123 5.86 -3.59 7.29
N PRO A 124 5.61 -4.69 8.02
CA PRO A 124 5.28 -5.97 7.42
C PRO A 124 3.77 -6.08 7.15
N LEU A 125 3.42 -6.59 5.97
CA LEU A 125 2.05 -6.91 5.57
C LEU A 125 2.01 -8.34 5.03
N LEU A 126 1.05 -9.12 5.51
CA LEU A 126 0.68 -10.41 4.92
C LEU A 126 -0.83 -10.49 4.78
N LEU A 127 -1.31 -10.62 3.54
CA LEU A 127 -2.68 -10.96 3.23
C LEU A 127 -2.70 -12.31 2.54
N GLU A 128 -3.48 -13.24 3.09
CA GLU A 128 -3.68 -14.56 2.51
C GLU A 128 -5.16 -14.71 2.15
N GLY A 129 -5.41 -15.03 0.88
CA GLY A 129 -6.70 -15.52 0.46
C GLY A 129 -6.89 -16.90 1.08
N GLY A 130 -8.03 -17.15 1.72
CA GLY A 130 -8.35 -18.50 2.20
C GLY A 130 -8.26 -19.48 1.04
N LYS A 131 -7.71 -20.68 1.28
CA LYS A 131 -7.70 -21.81 0.33
C LYS A 131 -9.15 -22.24 0.07
N GLY A 132 -9.89 -21.51 -0.74
CA GLY A 132 -11.15 -21.96 -1.29
C GLY A 132 -10.86 -23.03 -2.31
N GLU A 133 -11.22 -24.28 -2.01
CA GLU A 133 -11.16 -25.40 -2.94
C GLU A 133 -11.82 -25.00 -4.27
N GLY A 134 -11.11 -25.20 -5.39
CA GLY A 134 -11.76 -25.31 -6.70
C GLY A 134 -11.83 -24.09 -7.61
N ALA A 135 -11.13 -22.97 -7.35
CA ALA A 135 -10.97 -21.91 -8.36
C ALA A 135 -9.96 -22.32 -9.46
N THR A 136 -10.25 -23.40 -10.18
CA THR A 136 -9.59 -23.73 -11.45
C THR A 136 -9.92 -22.66 -12.49
N CYS A 137 -9.00 -22.42 -13.44
CA CYS A 137 -9.16 -21.45 -14.53
C CYS A 137 -10.15 -21.93 -15.61
N SER A 138 -11.26 -22.54 -15.21
CA SER A 138 -12.35 -22.89 -16.11
C SER A 138 -13.16 -21.64 -16.40
N LYS A 139 -13.37 -21.32 -17.68
CA LYS A 139 -14.39 -20.35 -18.10
C LYS A 139 -15.72 -20.72 -17.42
N PRO A 140 -16.57 -19.75 -17.03
CA PRO A 140 -17.91 -20.08 -16.57
C PRO A 140 -18.62 -20.79 -17.73
N SER A 141 -18.78 -22.11 -17.62
CA SER A 141 -19.69 -22.85 -18.46
C SER A 141 -21.08 -22.34 -18.13
N SER A 142 -21.75 -21.81 -19.15
CA SER A 142 -23.15 -21.37 -19.11
C SER A 142 -24.03 -22.39 -18.38
N ALA A 143 -24.38 -22.10 -17.13
CA ALA A 143 -25.42 -22.84 -16.41
C ALA A 143 -26.03 -21.98 -15.30
N SER A 144 -27.34 -21.74 -15.47
CA SER A 144 -28.36 -21.43 -14.47
C SER A 144 -28.20 -20.19 -13.57
N ALA A 145 -28.96 -19.17 -13.91
CA ALA A 145 -29.33 -18.07 -13.03
C ALA A 145 -30.27 -18.58 -11.93
N SER A 146 -29.70 -19.04 -10.81
CA SER A 146 -30.45 -19.25 -9.57
C SER A 146 -29.59 -18.78 -8.39
N SER A 147 -29.96 -17.60 -7.87
CA SER A 147 -29.49 -16.98 -6.61
C SER A 147 -27.99 -17.11 -6.31
N SER A 148 -27.15 -16.49 -7.15
CA SER A 148 -25.72 -16.35 -6.87
C SER A 148 -25.47 -15.26 -5.82
N SER A 149 -25.73 -15.57 -4.55
CA SER A 149 -25.05 -14.87 -3.46
C SER A 149 -23.57 -15.20 -3.61
N SER A 150 -22.83 -14.28 -4.24
CA SER A 150 -21.37 -14.34 -4.37
C SER A 150 -20.79 -14.47 -2.96
N ARG A 151 -20.46 -15.69 -2.54
CA ARG A 151 -19.81 -15.91 -1.24
C ARG A 151 -18.50 -15.14 -1.26
N LEU A 152 -18.43 -14.09 -0.46
CA LEU A 152 -17.21 -13.33 -0.25
C LEU A 152 -16.11 -14.27 0.26
N THR A 153 -14.87 -14.07 -0.19
CA THR A 153 -13.73 -14.79 0.39
C THR A 153 -13.59 -14.40 1.87
N ALA A 154 -12.99 -15.26 2.69
CA ALA A 154 -12.72 -14.92 4.09
C ALA A 154 -11.91 -13.62 4.23
N LEU A 155 -11.00 -13.36 3.28
CA LEU A 155 -10.27 -12.10 3.19
C LEU A 155 -11.22 -10.95 2.86
N ALA A 156 -12.08 -11.06 1.85
CA ALA A 156 -13.06 -10.03 1.50
C ALA A 156 -13.97 -9.67 2.70
N THR A 157 -14.43 -10.67 3.45
CA THR A 157 -15.23 -10.44 4.67
C THR A 157 -14.47 -9.63 5.72
N ARG A 158 -13.17 -9.93 5.93
CA ARG A 158 -12.32 -9.19 6.89
C ARG A 158 -12.03 -7.76 6.44
N MET A 159 -11.88 -7.54 5.14
CA MET A 159 -11.57 -6.21 4.58
C MET A 159 -12.81 -5.30 4.52
N GLY A 160 -14.02 -5.86 4.64
CA GLY A 160 -15.27 -5.10 4.65
C GLY A 160 -15.47 -4.31 3.36
N SER A 161 -15.85 -3.03 3.49
CA SER A 161 -16.08 -2.13 2.35
C SER A 161 -14.80 -1.51 1.78
N TYR A 162 -13.62 -1.82 2.33
CA TYR A 162 -12.36 -1.20 1.90
C TYR A 162 -11.70 -2.02 0.80
N HIS A 163 -11.24 -1.32 -0.24
CA HIS A 163 -10.68 -1.93 -1.44
C HIS A 163 -9.32 -1.36 -1.83
N CYS A 164 -8.86 -0.28 -1.19
CA CYS A 164 -7.56 0.31 -1.43
C CYS A 164 -6.92 0.67 -0.10
N PHE A 165 -5.66 0.30 0.07
CA PHE A 165 -4.86 0.60 1.25
C PHE A 165 -3.56 1.25 0.81
N CYS A 166 -3.11 2.26 1.56
CA CYS A 166 -1.91 3.00 1.25
C CYS A 166 -1.12 3.31 2.52
N LEU A 167 0.17 3.06 2.48
CA LEU A 167 1.17 3.61 3.38
C LEU A 167 1.81 4.83 2.70
N LEU A 168 1.73 5.98 3.35
CA LEU A 168 2.50 7.18 3.02
C LEU A 168 3.55 7.39 4.11
N VAL A 169 4.83 7.46 3.74
CA VAL A 169 5.94 7.80 4.63
C VAL A 169 6.59 9.09 4.16
N LEU A 170 6.76 10.03 5.08
CA LEU A 170 7.42 11.31 4.85
C LEU A 170 8.54 11.48 5.87
N ILE A 171 9.77 11.71 5.41
CA ILE A 171 10.95 11.90 6.27
C ILE A 171 11.84 12.98 5.70
N GLY A 172 12.36 13.87 6.55
CA GLY A 172 13.49 14.73 6.22
C GLY A 172 13.18 16.22 6.19
N PRO A 173 14.23 17.06 6.30
CA PRO A 173 14.08 18.50 6.51
C PRO A 173 13.42 19.24 5.34
N ARG A 174 13.63 18.83 4.08
CA ARG A 174 12.99 19.45 2.91
C ARG A 174 11.48 19.20 2.86
N LEU A 175 10.98 18.27 3.66
CA LEU A 175 9.56 17.91 3.74
C LEU A 175 8.90 18.44 5.02
N ALA A 176 9.58 19.27 5.82
CA ALA A 176 9.10 19.69 7.14
C ALA A 176 7.71 20.34 7.08
N ASP A 177 7.50 21.28 6.15
CA ASP A 177 6.21 21.97 5.99
C ASP A 177 5.10 21.00 5.58
N LEU A 178 5.40 20.09 4.64
CA LEU A 178 4.48 19.05 4.19
C LEU A 178 4.13 18.08 5.35
N ILE A 179 5.13 17.64 6.11
CA ILE A 179 4.94 16.80 7.31
C ILE A 179 4.03 17.51 8.30
N GLN A 180 4.24 18.81 8.52
CA GLN A 180 3.44 19.59 9.45
C GLN A 180 2.00 19.79 8.95
N GLN A 181 1.82 20.05 7.65
CA GLN A 181 0.50 20.15 7.01
C GLN A 181 -0.28 18.85 7.12
N VAL A 182 0.31 17.72 6.74
CA VAL A 182 -0.32 16.40 6.85
C VAL A 182 -0.66 16.12 8.32
N SER A 183 0.27 16.36 9.26
CA SER A 183 0.03 16.15 10.68
C SER A 183 -1.14 16.96 11.23
N ARG A 184 -1.33 18.21 10.77
CA ARG A 184 -2.47 19.06 11.17
C ARG A 184 -3.79 18.62 10.53
N SER A 185 -3.75 18.12 9.30
CA SER A 185 -4.95 17.66 8.59
C SER A 185 -5.56 16.40 9.23
N GLN A 186 -4.76 15.62 9.95
CA GLN A 186 -5.17 14.42 10.68
C GLN A 186 -5.74 14.80 12.06
N GLY A 187 -6.83 15.58 12.07
CA GLY A 187 -7.57 15.96 13.27
C GLY A 187 -8.22 14.74 13.95
N ARG A 188 -7.90 14.56 15.26
CA ARG A 188 -8.30 13.50 16.21
C ARG A 188 -8.40 12.06 15.65
N PRO A 189 -7.56 11.12 16.13
CA PRO A 189 -7.60 9.75 15.68
C PRO A 189 -9.00 9.16 15.83
N THR A 190 -9.59 8.74 14.71
CA THR A 190 -10.81 7.95 14.62
C THR A 190 -10.78 6.73 15.54
N PHE A 191 -9.59 6.23 15.84
CA PHE A 191 -9.36 5.10 16.74
C PHE A 191 -9.77 5.35 18.21
N GLN A 192 -9.66 6.59 18.74
CA GLN A 192 -10.11 6.89 20.11
C GLN A 192 -11.64 6.86 20.27
N ALA A 193 -12.39 6.91 19.17
CA ALA A 193 -13.84 6.72 19.21
C ALA A 193 -14.22 5.24 19.37
N TRP A 194 -13.33 4.31 19.00
CA TRP A 194 -13.50 2.87 19.19
C TRP A 194 -13.13 2.43 20.62
N GLU A 195 -12.03 2.92 21.17
CA GLU A 195 -11.59 2.57 22.54
C GLU A 195 -12.47 3.17 23.64
N ARG A 196 -13.06 4.35 23.42
CA ARG A 196 -13.99 5.00 24.38
C ARG A 196 -15.43 4.50 24.24
N GLY A 197 -15.60 3.19 24.37
CA GLY A 197 -16.91 2.63 24.69
C GLY A 197 -17.33 3.04 26.11
N ALA A 198 -17.98 4.20 26.27
CA ALA A 198 -18.94 4.45 27.35
C ALA A 198 -19.74 5.74 27.08
N ALA A 199 -21.07 5.60 26.98
CA ALA A 199 -22.10 6.64 27.12
C ALA A 199 -22.52 7.50 25.89
N GLY A 200 -22.90 6.90 24.75
CA GLY A 200 -23.72 7.62 23.74
C GLY A 200 -24.47 6.68 22.77
N PRO A 201 -25.63 7.09 22.22
CA PRO A 201 -26.46 6.23 21.35
C PRO A 201 -25.69 5.75 20.11
N ALA A 202 -25.74 4.44 19.84
CA ALA A 202 -24.93 3.77 18.82
C ALA A 202 -25.30 4.12 17.36
N GLU A 203 -26.53 4.56 17.09
CA GLU A 203 -27.09 4.70 15.74
C GLU A 203 -26.52 5.89 14.95
N HIS A 204 -26.32 7.04 15.60
CA HIS A 204 -25.78 8.25 14.96
C HIS A 204 -24.26 8.16 14.65
N ARG A 205 -23.55 7.23 15.31
CA ARG A 205 -22.08 7.10 15.26
C ARG A 205 -21.60 6.19 14.13
N ALA A 206 -22.39 5.16 13.81
CA ALA A 206 -22.15 4.28 12.67
C ALA A 206 -22.36 5.00 11.32
N GLN A 207 -23.24 6.00 11.26
CA GLN A 207 -23.49 6.81 10.07
C GLN A 207 -22.33 7.75 9.72
N SER A 208 -21.76 8.48 10.69
CA SER A 208 -20.69 9.46 10.39
C SER A 208 -19.36 8.82 9.94
N LEU A 209 -19.02 7.62 10.43
CA LEU A 209 -17.87 6.84 9.96
C LEU A 209 -18.20 5.99 8.74
N GLY A 210 -19.46 5.57 8.63
CA GLY A 210 -20.01 4.87 7.48
C GLY A 210 -20.04 5.70 6.21
N ASP A 211 -20.03 7.03 6.30
CA ASP A 211 -20.06 7.93 5.13
C ASP A 211 -18.68 8.31 4.59
N SER A 212 -17.62 8.27 5.41
CA SER A 212 -16.28 8.67 4.94
C SER A 212 -15.75 7.68 3.90
N ALA A 213 -15.33 8.19 2.75
CA ALA A 213 -14.78 7.38 1.66
C ALA A 213 -13.41 6.79 2.02
N CYS A 214 -12.67 7.48 2.89
CA CYS A 214 -11.37 7.08 3.43
C CYS A 214 -11.34 7.18 4.96
N VAL A 215 -10.55 6.31 5.58
CA VAL A 215 -10.09 6.41 6.97
C VAL A 215 -8.58 6.38 7.00
N SER A 216 -7.97 7.05 7.98
CA SER A 216 -6.52 7.08 8.12
C SER A 216 -6.05 7.08 9.56
N SER A 217 -4.82 6.61 9.77
CA SER A 217 -4.13 6.62 11.05
C SER A 217 -2.70 7.10 10.87
N LEU A 218 -2.28 8.06 11.71
CA LEU A 218 -0.99 8.71 11.65
C LEU A 218 -0.12 8.30 12.83
N CYS A 219 1.16 8.03 12.55
CA CYS A 219 2.20 7.83 13.54
C CYS A 219 3.37 8.76 13.24
N HIS A 220 3.86 9.48 14.25
CA HIS A 220 5.13 10.20 14.14
C HIS A 220 6.28 9.22 14.34
N LEU A 221 7.26 9.26 13.44
CA LEU A 221 8.47 8.45 13.59
C LEU A 221 9.32 9.01 14.74
N ILE A 222 9.94 8.14 15.52
CA ILE A 222 10.80 8.52 16.65
C ILE A 222 12.25 8.29 16.24
N ASP A 223 13.12 9.26 16.47
CA ASP A 223 14.56 9.05 16.32
C ASP A 223 15.09 8.34 17.58
N GLY A 224 15.45 7.06 17.42
CA GLY A 224 15.96 6.22 18.50
C GLY A 224 17.26 6.72 19.13
N THR A 225 17.98 7.65 18.49
CA THR A 225 19.24 8.21 19.03
C THR A 225 19.02 9.28 20.11
N GLN A 226 17.80 9.83 20.24
CA GLN A 226 17.53 10.96 21.15
C GLN A 226 16.17 10.90 21.87
N GLY A 227 15.28 9.93 21.56
CA GLY A 227 13.93 9.87 22.16
C GLY A 227 13.04 11.08 21.83
N LYS A 228 13.49 11.96 20.92
CA LYS A 228 12.73 13.11 20.43
C LYS A 228 11.83 12.67 19.28
N LYS A 229 10.70 13.38 19.09
CA LYS A 229 9.90 13.23 17.87
C LYS A 229 10.83 13.38 16.67
N GLY A 230 10.93 12.33 15.86
CA GLY A 230 11.71 12.33 14.64
C GLY A 230 11.10 13.26 13.59
N GLN A 231 11.90 13.65 12.60
CA GLN A 231 11.47 14.51 11.49
C GLN A 231 10.72 13.70 10.42
N GLY A 232 9.73 12.90 10.82
CA GLY A 232 8.97 12.09 9.90
C GLY A 232 7.65 11.59 10.45
N LEU A 233 6.79 11.13 9.54
CA LEU A 233 5.52 10.49 9.84
C LEU A 233 5.29 9.30 8.91
N ALA A 234 4.48 8.37 9.39
CA ALA A 234 3.84 7.34 8.59
C ALA A 234 2.32 7.50 8.71
N LEU A 235 1.63 7.47 7.58
CA LEU A 235 0.18 7.56 7.47
C LEU A 235 -0.33 6.31 6.76
N LYS A 236 -1.21 5.56 7.41
CA LYS A 236 -1.94 4.45 6.79
C LYS A 236 -3.32 4.94 6.40
N ILE A 237 -3.73 4.67 5.17
CA ILE A 237 -5.02 5.08 4.60
C ILE A 237 -5.73 3.82 4.13
N ALA A 238 -7.01 3.69 4.41
CA ALA A 238 -7.90 2.71 3.82
C ALA A 238 -9.06 3.44 3.14
N GLY A 239 -9.34 3.13 1.88
CA GLY A 239 -10.42 3.71 1.09
C GLY A 239 -11.35 2.69 0.48
N LYS A 240 -12.60 3.09 0.27
CA LYS A 240 -13.65 2.26 -0.36
C LYS A 240 -13.43 2.13 -1.86
N ALA A 241 -12.88 3.15 -2.51
CA ALA A 241 -12.37 3.06 -3.87
C ALA A 241 -10.90 3.50 -3.96
N THR A 242 -10.21 3.03 -5.00
CA THR A 242 -8.83 3.48 -5.31
C THR A 242 -8.78 4.98 -5.60
N GLU A 243 -9.83 5.53 -6.19
CA GLU A 243 -9.89 6.96 -6.52
C GLU A 243 -9.95 7.84 -5.26
N ASP A 244 -10.69 7.41 -4.23
CA ASP A 244 -10.77 8.14 -2.95
C ASP A 244 -9.39 8.29 -2.30
N VAL A 245 -8.60 7.21 -2.32
CA VAL A 245 -7.23 7.22 -1.80
C VAL A 245 -6.32 8.08 -2.67
N ARG A 246 -6.45 7.99 -4.00
CA ARG A 246 -5.67 8.81 -4.94
C ARG A 246 -5.93 10.29 -4.73
N GLN A 247 -7.18 10.70 -4.64
CA GLN A 247 -7.57 12.10 -4.48
C GLN A 247 -7.05 12.66 -3.14
N LEU A 248 -7.10 11.85 -2.08
CA LEU A 248 -6.51 12.19 -0.79
C LEU A 248 -4.98 12.32 -0.86
N LEU A 249 -4.29 11.39 -1.52
CA LEU A 249 -2.84 11.47 -1.74
C LEU A 249 -2.45 12.71 -2.57
N LYS A 250 -3.19 13.03 -3.63
CA LYS A 250 -2.96 14.22 -4.45
C LYS A 250 -3.07 15.49 -3.61
N SER A 251 -4.11 15.59 -2.79
CA SER A 251 -4.29 16.71 -1.85
C SER A 251 -3.11 16.84 -0.87
N PHE A 252 -2.68 15.74 -0.25
CA PHE A 252 -1.53 15.77 0.65
C PHE A 252 -0.23 16.11 -0.06
N LEU A 253 0.01 15.57 -1.25
CA LEU A 253 1.30 15.66 -1.93
C LEU A 253 1.42 16.83 -2.91
N ALA A 254 0.36 17.63 -3.13
CA ALA A 254 0.43 18.82 -3.97
C ALA A 254 1.60 19.76 -3.65
N PRO A 255 1.95 20.05 -2.37
CA PRO A 255 3.10 20.88 -2.03
C PRO A 255 4.45 20.31 -2.49
N LEU A 256 4.54 19.00 -2.75
CA LEU A 256 5.77 18.34 -3.19
C LEU A 256 6.27 18.86 -4.54
N ALA A 257 5.39 19.48 -5.35
CA ALA A 257 5.79 20.12 -6.61
C ALA A 257 6.95 21.11 -6.45
N SER A 258 6.99 21.84 -5.33
CA SER A 258 8.08 22.76 -4.97
C SER A 258 9.42 22.05 -4.71
N VAL A 259 9.38 20.76 -4.34
CA VAL A 259 10.55 19.96 -3.95
C VAL A 259 11.07 19.14 -5.14
N VAL A 260 10.17 18.55 -5.93
CA VAL A 260 10.48 17.60 -7.00
C VAL A 260 10.18 18.12 -8.41
N GLY A 261 9.68 19.34 -8.55
CA GLY A 261 9.48 20.03 -9.83
C GLY A 261 8.18 19.70 -10.58
N THR A 262 7.37 18.76 -10.09
CA THR A 262 6.07 18.40 -10.68
C THR A 262 5.07 18.02 -9.62
N GLU A 263 3.79 18.28 -9.86
CA GLU A 263 2.72 17.84 -8.98
C GLU A 263 2.53 16.31 -9.08
N PRO A 264 2.63 15.57 -7.97
CA PRO A 264 2.36 14.14 -7.93
C PRO A 264 0.97 13.79 -8.46
N TYR A 265 0.86 12.75 -9.29
CA TYR A 265 -0.40 12.23 -9.84
C TYR A 265 -1.24 13.25 -10.64
N SER A 266 -0.60 14.25 -11.25
CA SER A 266 -1.27 15.29 -12.07
C SER A 266 -1.65 14.85 -13.48
N GLY A 267 -0.99 13.82 -14.04
CA GLY A 267 -1.15 13.38 -15.44
C GLY A 267 -1.86 12.04 -15.65
N MET A 268 -2.68 11.59 -14.71
CA MET A 268 -3.40 10.29 -14.78
C MET A 268 -4.88 10.42 -14.50
#